data_AF-A0A7V9DPR1-F1
#
_entry.id   AF-A0A7V9DPR1-F1
#
_cell.length_a   1.000
_cell.length_b   1.000
_cell.length_c   1.000
_cell.angle_alpha   90.00
_cell.angle_beta   90.00
_cell.angle_gamma   90.00
#
_symmetry.space_group_name_H-M   'P 1'
#
loop_
_entity.id
_entity.type
_entity.pdbx_description
1 polymer ?
#
loop_
_entity_poly.entity_id
_entity_poly.type
_entity_poly.pdbx_seq_one_letter_code
_entity_poly.pdbx_strand_id
1 'polypeptide(L)'
;PNVARHHLDKLAAGGYVEVSTARVAGASTAGRPSKRYRPPAADRDGRGADVPVHADDLVLALLGRALDQLPPDTASALAEEVGAEYGRAMASALTGDALTAGQRSLRSAMQAVASALTAHGFAAHTERHNNRLRIINEHCPFGDVATDHPVICAVDRGMVRGMLDQLCTSGDVDVAMEASKAFGDTMCATSV
;
A
#
# COMPACT_ATOMS: atom_id res chain seq x y z
N PRO A 1 -3.52 -0.15 -22.60
CA PRO A 1 -2.84 1.16 -22.73
C PRO A 1 -1.32 0.99 -22.61
N ASN A 2 -0.52 1.45 -23.58
CA ASN A 2 0.94 1.35 -23.53
C ASN A 2 1.49 2.49 -22.66
N VAL A 3 1.49 2.27 -21.33
CA VAL A 3 1.56 3.29 -20.27
C VAL A 3 2.98 3.79 -19.95
N ALA A 4 4.03 3.12 -20.46
CA ALA A 4 5.41 3.43 -20.11
C ALA A 4 5.77 4.91 -20.31
N ARG A 5 5.31 5.53 -21.41
CA ARG A 5 5.57 6.96 -21.69
C ARG A 5 4.99 7.88 -20.61
N HIS A 6 3.79 7.60 -20.12
CA HIS A 6 3.12 8.41 -19.11
C HIS A 6 3.86 8.35 -17.77
N HIS A 7 4.27 7.14 -17.36
CA HIS A 7 5.08 6.96 -16.15
C HIS A 7 6.47 7.59 -16.29
N LEU A 8 7.12 7.45 -17.45
CA LEU A 8 8.42 8.07 -17.72
C LEU A 8 8.36 9.60 -17.75
N ASP A 9 7.27 10.19 -18.25
CA ASP A 9 7.06 11.63 -18.21
C ASP A 9 6.82 12.13 -16.76
N LYS A 10 6.17 11.34 -15.89
CA LYS A 10 6.08 11.64 -14.45
C LYS A 10 7.44 11.56 -13.74
N LEU A 11 8.22 10.52 -14.03
CA LEU A 11 9.57 10.37 -13.48
C LEU A 11 10.49 11.52 -13.95
N ALA A 12 10.35 11.95 -15.20
CA ALA A 12 11.09 13.10 -15.73
C ALA A 12 10.69 14.41 -15.03
N ALA A 13 9.39 14.63 -14.80
CA ALA A 13 8.91 15.79 -14.05
C ALA A 13 9.42 15.80 -12.59
N GLY A 14 9.65 14.62 -12.00
CA GLY A 14 10.26 14.47 -10.68
C GLY A 14 11.79 14.51 -10.66
N GLY A 15 12.46 14.73 -11.80
CA GLY A 15 13.93 14.78 -11.88
C GLY A 15 14.64 13.42 -11.79
N TYR A 16 13.91 12.32 -11.65
CA TYR A 16 14.45 10.97 -11.52
C TYR A 16 15.03 10.42 -12.83
N VAL A 17 14.64 11.00 -13.96
CA VAL A 17 15.21 10.68 -15.29
C VAL A 17 15.41 11.94 -16.10
N GLU A 18 16.54 12.03 -16.78
CA GLU A 18 16.83 13.03 -17.79
C GLU A 18 16.22 12.62 -19.13
N VAL A 19 15.58 13.57 -19.81
CA VAL A 19 15.01 13.37 -21.14
C VAL A 19 15.92 14.01 -22.18
N SER A 20 16.38 13.20 -23.13
CA SER A 20 17.10 13.69 -24.31
C SER A 20 16.34 13.31 -25.57
N THR A 21 16.42 14.12 -26.61
CA THR A 21 15.94 13.74 -27.95
C THR A 21 17.16 13.41 -28.79
N ALA A 22 17.18 12.20 -29.36
CA ALA A 22 18.23 11.79 -30.27
C ALA A 22 17.63 11.60 -31.66
N ARG A 23 18.25 12.20 -32.68
CA ARG A 23 18.03 11.82 -34.07
C ARG A 23 19.00 10.67 -34.39
N VAL A 24 18.49 9.60 -35.00
CA VAL A 24 19.34 8.52 -35.50
C VAL A 24 20.11 9.08 -36.71
N ALA A 25 21.44 9.00 -36.68
CA ALA A 25 22.26 9.42 -37.83
C ALA A 25 21.88 8.58 -39.06
N GLY A 26 21.44 9.23 -40.14
CA GLY A 26 20.98 8.58 -41.37
C GLY A 26 19.47 8.34 -41.49
N ALA A 27 18.65 8.69 -40.49
CA ALA A 27 17.19 8.65 -40.62
C ALA A 27 16.65 9.86 -41.40
N SER A 28 15.61 9.66 -42.22
CA SER A 28 14.98 10.73 -43.00
C SER A 28 14.50 11.87 -42.10
N THR A 29 14.50 13.10 -42.63
CA THR A 29 14.13 14.33 -41.92
C THR A 29 12.65 14.44 -41.54
N ALA A 30 11.84 13.42 -41.86
CA ALA A 30 10.41 13.38 -41.57
C ALA A 30 10.12 12.50 -40.35
N GLY A 31 9.72 13.13 -39.25
CA GLY A 31 9.25 12.45 -38.03
C GLY A 31 9.68 13.15 -36.74
N ARG A 32 8.88 13.01 -35.68
CA ARG A 32 9.21 13.55 -34.35
C ARG A 32 10.39 12.73 -33.76
N PRO A 33 11.48 13.37 -33.30
CA PRO A 33 12.60 12.65 -32.68
C PRO A 33 12.16 11.77 -31.50
N SER A 34 12.77 10.60 -31.33
CA SER A 34 12.48 9.71 -30.21
C SER A 34 12.97 10.33 -28.88
N LYS A 35 12.10 10.41 -27.88
CA LYS A 35 12.49 10.69 -26.49
C LYS A 35 13.30 9.51 -25.95
N ARG A 36 14.48 9.78 -25.41
CA ARG A 36 15.32 8.82 -24.68
C ARG A 36 15.40 9.28 -23.24
N TYR A 37 15.03 8.39 -22.33
CA TYR A 37 15.10 8.61 -20.89
C TYR A 37 16.38 7.96 -20.38
N ARG A 38 17.14 8.67 -19.57
CA ARG A 38 18.36 8.16 -18.92
C ARG A 38 18.38 8.60 -17.46
N PRO A 39 19.00 7.84 -16.56
CA PRO A 39 19.27 8.33 -15.22
C PRO A 39 20.12 9.63 -15.28
N PRO A 40 19.96 10.53 -14.31
CA PRO A 40 20.76 11.75 -14.18
C PRO A 40 22.25 11.47 -14.19
N ALA A 41 23.06 12.42 -14.66
CA ALA A 41 24.51 12.23 -14.78
C ALA A 41 25.20 11.82 -13.47
N ALA A 42 24.68 12.25 -12.32
CA ALA A 42 25.17 11.87 -10.99
C ALA A 42 25.02 10.36 -10.69
N ASP A 43 24.06 9.69 -11.34
CA ASP A 43 23.73 8.27 -11.12
C ASP A 43 24.33 7.35 -12.20
N ARG A 44 25.18 7.88 -13.09
CA ARG A 44 25.76 7.14 -14.24
C ARG A 44 27.05 6.38 -13.89
N ASP A 45 27.75 6.76 -12.83
CA ASP A 45 29.08 6.23 -12.48
C ASP A 45 29.02 4.87 -11.74
N GLY A 46 27.93 4.11 -11.89
CA GLY A 46 27.80 2.75 -11.34
C GLY A 46 27.68 2.67 -9.82
N ARG A 47 27.84 3.79 -9.11
CA ARG A 47 27.02 4.07 -7.93
C ARG A 47 25.65 4.35 -8.51
N GLY A 48 24.83 3.30 -8.65
CA GLY A 48 23.44 3.50 -9.05
C GLY A 48 22.87 4.66 -8.24
N ALA A 49 21.88 5.36 -8.79
CA ALA A 49 20.95 6.15 -7.99
C ALA A 49 20.89 5.50 -6.62
N ASP A 50 21.19 6.25 -5.56
CA ASP A 50 21.17 5.77 -4.18
C ASP A 50 19.72 5.37 -3.90
N VAL A 51 19.28 4.27 -4.52
CA VAL A 51 18.12 3.47 -4.21
C VAL A 51 18.57 3.04 -2.83
N PRO A 52 18.03 3.69 -1.79
CA PRO A 52 18.50 3.45 -0.46
C PRO A 52 18.48 1.93 -0.32
N VAL A 53 19.61 1.32 0.08
CA VAL A 53 19.54 -0.03 0.64
C VAL A 53 18.34 0.03 1.56
N HIS A 54 17.24 -0.66 1.20
CA HIS A 54 15.93 -0.36 1.75
C HIS A 54 16.03 -0.55 3.26
N ALA A 55 16.23 0.54 4.00
CA ALA A 55 16.34 0.50 5.45
C ALA A 55 15.07 -0.15 6.01
N ASP A 56 13.96 0.07 5.30
CA ASP A 56 12.67 -0.59 5.48
C ASP A 56 12.78 -2.11 5.32
N ASP A 57 13.40 -2.67 4.27
CA ASP A 57 13.57 -4.14 4.13
C ASP A 57 14.37 -4.73 5.30
N LEU A 58 15.44 -4.05 5.74
CA LEU A 58 16.22 -4.50 6.88
C LEU A 58 15.40 -4.46 8.18
N VAL A 59 14.65 -3.37 8.40
CA VAL A 59 13.78 -3.21 9.57
C VAL A 59 12.63 -4.21 9.55
N LEU A 60 12.02 -4.46 8.39
CA LEU A 60 10.96 -5.43 8.20
C LEU A 60 11.47 -6.85 8.41
N ALA A 61 12.64 -7.19 7.91
CA ALA A 61 13.26 -8.49 8.18
C ALA A 61 13.60 -8.68 9.67
N LEU A 62 14.06 -7.62 10.35
CA LEU A 62 14.27 -7.65 11.80
C LEU A 62 12.94 -7.83 12.55
N LEU A 63 11.90 -7.11 12.16
CA LEU A 63 10.55 -7.22 12.74
C LEU A 63 9.99 -8.63 12.57
N GLY A 64 10.04 -9.20 11.37
CA GLY A 64 9.56 -10.56 11.09
C GLY A 64 10.24 -11.59 12.00
N ARG A 65 11.57 -11.56 12.07
CA ARG A 65 12.35 -12.44 12.97
C ARG A 65 12.10 -12.19 14.46
N ALA A 66 11.75 -10.97 14.85
CA ALA A 66 11.39 -10.67 16.24
C ALA A 66 10.00 -11.24 16.59
N LEU A 67 9.04 -11.11 15.67
CA LEU A 67 7.69 -11.66 15.85
C LEU A 67 7.70 -13.20 15.90
N ASP A 68 8.53 -13.86 15.10
CA ASP A 68 8.70 -15.32 15.12
C ASP A 68 9.22 -15.87 16.46
N GLN A 69 9.87 -15.04 17.28
CA GLN A 69 10.34 -15.44 18.60
C GLN A 69 9.26 -15.39 19.68
N LEU A 70 8.11 -14.79 19.39
CA LEU A 70 6.97 -14.72 20.29
C LEU A 70 6.04 -15.93 20.06
N PRO A 71 5.24 -16.33 21.07
CA PRO A 71 4.13 -17.25 20.84
C PRO A 71 3.18 -16.69 19.75
N PRO A 72 2.68 -17.52 18.82
CA PRO A 72 1.91 -17.05 17.67
C PRO A 72 0.71 -16.16 18.03
N ASP A 73 -0.04 -16.52 19.07
CA ASP A 73 -1.19 -15.74 19.54
C ASP A 73 -0.77 -14.37 20.09
N THR A 74 0.35 -14.32 20.79
CA THR A 74 0.91 -13.07 21.32
C THR A 74 1.42 -12.17 20.19
N ALA A 75 2.13 -12.74 19.22
CA ALA A 75 2.60 -12.01 18.04
C ALA A 75 1.43 -11.44 17.23
N SER A 76 0.39 -12.25 17.00
CA SER A 76 -0.81 -11.81 16.28
C SER A 76 -1.57 -10.73 17.03
N ALA A 77 -1.71 -10.85 18.36
CA ALA A 77 -2.38 -9.84 19.17
C ALA A 77 -1.62 -8.51 19.16
N LEU A 78 -0.28 -8.55 19.30
CA LEU A 78 0.56 -7.36 19.22
C LEU A 78 0.46 -6.69 17.84
N ALA A 79 0.56 -7.46 16.77
CA ALA A 79 0.43 -6.95 15.41
C ALA A 79 -0.94 -6.31 15.16
N GLU A 80 -2.02 -6.94 15.61
CA GLU A 80 -3.37 -6.39 15.51
C GLU A 80 -3.53 -5.10 16.35
N GLU A 81 -2.99 -5.06 17.56
CA GLU A 81 -3.06 -3.88 18.44
C GLU A 81 -2.34 -2.68 17.82
N VAL A 82 -1.12 -2.88 17.33
CA VAL A 82 -0.35 -1.85 16.60
C VAL A 82 -1.11 -1.38 15.36
N GLY A 83 -1.67 -2.32 14.59
CA GLY A 83 -2.51 -2.01 13.45
C GLY A 83 -3.71 -1.14 13.84
N ALA A 84 -4.41 -1.50 14.92
CA ALA A 84 -5.58 -0.77 15.39
C ALA A 84 -5.25 0.63 15.90
N GLU A 85 -4.12 0.80 16.60
CA GLU A 85 -3.63 2.14 16.99
C GLU A 85 -3.36 3.01 15.77
N TYR A 86 -2.64 2.48 14.79
CA TYR A 86 -2.36 3.18 13.54
C TYR A 86 -3.65 3.51 12.77
N GLY A 87 -4.59 2.56 12.70
CA GLY A 87 -5.91 2.75 12.10
C GLY A 87 -6.69 3.89 12.73
N ARG A 88 -6.73 3.97 14.07
CA ARG A 88 -7.37 5.09 14.78
C ARG A 88 -6.72 6.43 14.44
N ALA A 89 -5.39 6.48 14.36
CA ALA A 89 -4.67 7.69 13.97
C ALA A 89 -5.00 8.12 12.52
N MET A 90 -5.03 7.18 11.58
CA MET A 90 -5.46 7.44 10.20
C MET A 90 -6.89 7.98 10.15
N ALA A 91 -7.82 7.37 10.89
CA ALA A 91 -9.21 7.82 10.94
C ALA A 91 -9.33 9.24 11.52
N SER A 92 -8.57 9.56 12.57
CA SER A 92 -8.55 10.90 13.17
C SER A 92 -8.13 11.96 12.14
N ALA A 93 -7.08 11.69 11.35
CA ALA A 93 -6.65 12.59 10.29
C ALA A 93 -7.72 12.82 9.20
N LEU A 94 -8.53 11.79 8.88
CA LEU A 94 -9.65 11.91 7.94
C LEU A 94 -10.84 12.71 8.50
N THR A 95 -10.96 12.82 9.83
CA THR A 95 -12.04 13.57 10.49
C THR A 95 -11.71 15.05 10.68
N GLY A 96 -10.43 15.44 10.60
CA GLY A 96 -9.97 16.83 10.77
C GLY A 96 -10.58 17.84 9.79
N ASP A 97 -10.95 17.41 8.58
CA ASP A 97 -11.61 18.24 7.57
C ASP A 97 -13.15 18.03 7.49
N ALA A 98 -13.68 17.01 8.18
CA ALA A 98 -15.05 16.52 8.00
C ALA A 98 -15.91 16.65 9.28
N LEU A 99 -15.73 17.73 10.03
CA LEU A 99 -16.36 17.96 11.32
C LEU A 99 -17.88 18.27 11.29
N THR A 100 -18.59 18.10 10.17
CA THR A 100 -19.99 18.60 10.02
C THR A 100 -20.94 17.73 9.21
N ALA A 101 -20.66 16.44 9.03
CA ALA A 101 -21.70 15.48 8.62
C ALA A 101 -21.66 14.33 9.62
N GLY A 102 -22.82 13.99 10.20
CA GLY A 102 -22.92 12.91 11.17
C GLY A 102 -22.21 11.62 10.74
N GLN A 103 -21.88 10.80 11.73
CA GLN A 103 -21.21 9.51 11.60
C GLN A 103 -21.62 8.72 10.35
N ARG A 104 -20.66 8.06 9.70
CA ARG A 104 -20.83 7.47 8.37
C ARG A 104 -21.63 6.16 8.44
N SER A 105 -22.38 5.85 7.38
CA SER A 105 -22.88 4.49 7.19
C SER A 105 -21.71 3.51 7.03
N LEU A 106 -21.89 2.24 7.41
CA LEU A 106 -20.85 1.22 7.28
C LEU A 106 -20.23 1.18 5.87
N ARG A 107 -21.06 1.28 4.83
CA ARG A 107 -20.58 1.33 3.44
C ARG A 107 -19.69 2.55 3.16
N SER A 108 -20.06 3.74 3.66
CA SER A 108 -19.28 4.96 3.49
C SER A 108 -17.96 4.91 4.28
N ALA A 109 -18.00 4.37 5.50
CA ALA A 109 -16.80 4.13 6.29
C ALA A 109 -15.84 3.17 5.59
N MET A 110 -16.33 2.01 5.11
CA MET A 110 -15.53 1.04 4.35
C MET A 110 -14.83 1.66 3.14
N GLN A 111 -15.52 2.55 2.41
CA GLN A 111 -14.94 3.24 1.27
C GLN A 111 -13.82 4.22 1.68
N ALA A 112 -13.96 4.86 2.84
CA ALA A 112 -12.91 5.71 3.38
C ALA A 112 -11.71 4.90 3.90
N VAL A 113 -11.94 3.73 4.50
CA VAL A 113 -10.88 2.80 4.89
C VAL A 113 -10.08 2.36 3.65
N ALA A 114 -10.75 1.90 2.60
CA ALA A 114 -10.08 1.50 1.36
C ALA A 114 -9.29 2.65 0.71
N SER A 115 -9.83 3.87 0.73
CA SER A 115 -9.13 5.07 0.24
C SER A 115 -7.87 5.37 1.06
N ALA A 116 -7.95 5.27 2.38
CA ALA A 116 -6.80 5.49 3.26
C ALA A 116 -5.73 4.41 3.07
N LEU A 117 -6.11 3.13 3.10
CA LEU A 117 -5.18 2.02 2.84
C LEU A 117 -4.51 2.16 1.46
N THR A 118 -5.24 2.60 0.43
CA THR A 118 -4.65 2.93 -0.88
C THR A 118 -3.60 4.03 -0.79
N ALA A 119 -3.87 5.10 -0.04
CA ALA A 119 -2.89 6.17 0.18
C ALA A 119 -1.63 5.68 0.92
N HIS A 120 -1.76 4.61 1.72
CA HIS A 120 -0.68 3.93 2.42
C HIS A 120 -0.09 2.72 1.65
N GLY A 121 -0.38 2.61 0.35
CA GLY A 121 0.28 1.65 -0.53
C GLY A 121 -0.42 0.30 -0.67
N PHE A 122 -1.54 0.04 0.00
CA PHE A 122 -2.22 -1.27 -0.10
C PHE A 122 -2.96 -1.50 -1.44
N ALA A 123 -3.12 -0.46 -2.26
CA ALA A 123 -3.95 -0.50 -3.47
C ALA A 123 -5.32 -1.16 -3.21
N ALA A 124 -5.99 -0.67 -2.16
CA ALA A 124 -7.16 -1.29 -1.57
C ALA A 124 -8.47 -0.84 -2.25
N HIS A 125 -9.45 -1.73 -2.31
CA HIS A 125 -10.80 -1.38 -2.74
C HIS A 125 -11.86 -2.15 -1.96
N THR A 126 -13.10 -1.65 -1.97
CA THR A 126 -14.22 -2.36 -1.36
C THR A 126 -14.90 -3.27 -2.38
N GLU A 127 -15.33 -4.44 -1.93
CA GLU A 127 -16.11 -5.38 -2.70
C GLU A 127 -17.26 -5.92 -1.85
N ARG A 128 -18.29 -6.48 -2.50
CA ARG A 128 -19.39 -7.18 -1.83
C ARG A 128 -19.38 -8.63 -2.25
N HIS A 129 -19.28 -9.54 -1.28
CA HIS A 129 -19.29 -10.99 -1.49
C HIS A 129 -20.22 -11.63 -0.45
N ASN A 130 -21.13 -12.51 -0.89
CA ASN A 130 -22.08 -13.22 -0.01
C ASN A 130 -22.81 -12.30 1.00
N ASN A 131 -23.25 -11.12 0.54
CA ASN A 131 -23.91 -10.09 1.34
C ASN A 131 -23.06 -9.41 2.44
N ARG A 132 -21.78 -9.77 2.57
CA ARG A 132 -20.80 -9.08 3.42
C ARG A 132 -20.01 -8.04 2.63
N LEU A 133 -19.50 -7.03 3.31
CA LEU A 133 -18.57 -6.09 2.72
C LEU A 133 -17.15 -6.59 2.99
N ARG A 134 -16.25 -6.45 2.01
CA ARG A 134 -14.85 -6.80 2.19
C ARG A 134 -13.95 -5.71 1.63
N ILE A 135 -12.76 -5.59 2.19
CA ILE A 135 -11.64 -4.82 1.65
C ILE A 135 -10.70 -5.81 0.99
N ILE A 136 -10.42 -5.58 -0.29
CA ILE A 136 -9.42 -6.33 -1.05
C ILE A 136 -8.17 -5.48 -1.16
N ASN A 137 -7.04 -6.06 -0.75
CA ASN A 137 -5.72 -5.46 -0.88
C ASN A 137 -4.97 -6.11 -2.05
N GLU A 138 -4.72 -5.34 -3.11
CA GLU A 138 -4.01 -5.83 -4.29
C GLU A 138 -2.48 -5.81 -4.10
N HIS A 139 -2.00 -4.93 -3.23
CA HIS A 139 -0.59 -4.80 -2.87
C HIS A 139 -0.41 -4.88 -1.35
N CYS A 140 0.62 -5.59 -0.90
CA CYS A 140 1.04 -5.61 0.49
C CYS A 140 2.29 -4.74 0.63
N PRO A 141 2.26 -3.64 1.40
CA PRO A 141 3.44 -2.79 1.58
C PRO A 141 4.58 -3.49 2.33
N PHE A 142 4.30 -4.62 2.98
CA PHE A 142 5.31 -5.47 3.64
C PHE A 142 5.99 -6.46 2.68
N GLY A 143 5.58 -6.52 1.41
CA GLY A 143 6.22 -7.34 0.38
C GLY A 143 6.40 -8.81 0.78
N ASP A 144 7.58 -9.34 0.51
CA ASP A 144 7.94 -10.74 0.76
C ASP A 144 8.02 -11.07 2.26
N VAL A 145 8.24 -10.07 3.12
CA VAL A 145 8.30 -10.28 4.59
C VAL A 145 6.96 -10.78 5.13
N ALA A 146 5.84 -10.35 4.55
CA ALA A 146 4.54 -10.90 4.93
C ALA A 146 4.38 -12.38 4.54
N THR A 147 5.03 -12.82 3.46
CA THR A 147 5.02 -14.23 3.04
C THR A 147 5.88 -15.09 3.97
N ASP A 148 7.06 -14.58 4.34
CA ASP A 148 7.98 -15.27 5.26
C ASP A 148 7.47 -15.27 6.70
N HIS A 149 6.77 -14.20 7.10
CA HIS A 149 6.24 -13.97 8.45
C HIS A 149 4.75 -13.61 8.42
N PRO A 150 3.83 -14.56 8.16
CA PRO A 150 2.40 -14.29 7.94
C PRO A 150 1.67 -13.61 9.11
N VAL A 151 2.25 -13.64 10.31
CA VAL A 151 1.70 -12.94 11.49
C VAL A 151 1.62 -11.42 11.28
N ILE A 152 2.47 -10.84 10.42
CA ILE A 152 2.43 -9.42 10.05
C ILE A 152 1.09 -9.06 9.40
N CYS A 153 0.41 -10.00 8.75
CA CYS A 153 -0.88 -9.73 8.13
C CYS A 153 -1.96 -9.33 9.17
N ALA A 154 -1.78 -9.64 10.46
CA ALA A 154 -2.70 -9.18 11.51
C ALA A 154 -2.71 -7.65 11.67
N VAL A 155 -1.63 -6.96 11.25
CA VAL A 155 -1.56 -5.49 11.22
C VAL A 155 -2.65 -4.90 10.33
N ASP A 156 -2.87 -5.47 9.14
CA ASP A 156 -3.90 -5.00 8.18
C ASP A 156 -5.31 -5.11 8.78
N ARG A 157 -5.64 -6.27 9.37
CA ARG A 157 -6.91 -6.45 10.10
C ARG A 157 -7.08 -5.43 11.22
N GLY A 158 -6.01 -5.20 12.00
CA GLY A 158 -5.98 -4.18 13.04
C GLY A 158 -6.26 -2.79 12.50
N MET A 159 -5.61 -2.38 11.41
CA MET A 159 -5.82 -1.09 10.77
C MET A 159 -7.28 -0.89 10.35
N VAL A 160 -7.88 -1.88 9.69
CA VAL A 160 -9.30 -1.83 9.30
C VAL A 160 -10.19 -1.68 10.53
N ARG A 161 -9.97 -2.48 11.58
CA ARG A 161 -10.73 -2.42 12.83
C ARG A 161 -10.64 -1.04 13.49
N GLY A 162 -9.42 -0.56 13.72
CA GLY A 162 -9.18 0.73 14.38
C GLY A 162 -9.77 1.91 13.61
N MET A 163 -9.79 1.86 12.27
CA MET A 163 -10.47 2.88 11.48
C MET A 163 -11.99 2.78 11.60
N LEU A 164 -12.57 1.59 11.50
CA LEU A 164 -14.03 1.41 11.57
C LEU A 164 -14.59 1.80 12.94
N ASP A 165 -13.86 1.53 14.02
CA ASP A 165 -14.21 1.95 15.39
C ASP A 165 -14.42 3.47 15.51
N GLN A 166 -13.70 4.26 14.70
CA GLN A 166 -13.79 5.73 14.71
C GLN A 166 -14.82 6.26 13.69
N LEU A 167 -15.02 5.54 12.58
CA LEU A 167 -15.77 6.04 11.43
C LEU A 167 -17.23 5.57 11.38
N CYS A 168 -17.56 4.45 12.02
CA CYS A 168 -18.88 3.83 12.03
C CYS A 168 -19.62 4.05 13.36
N THR A 169 -20.95 4.22 13.31
CA THR A 169 -21.82 4.23 14.50
C THR A 169 -22.35 2.84 14.89
N SER A 170 -22.28 1.90 13.96
CA SER A 170 -23.01 0.64 14.02
C SER A 170 -22.28 -0.40 14.87
N GLY A 171 -22.43 -0.33 16.19
CA GLY A 171 -22.04 -1.39 17.13
C GLY A 171 -20.60 -1.90 16.99
N ASP A 172 -20.32 -3.03 17.65
CA ASP A 172 -19.06 -3.75 17.50
C ASP A 172 -19.04 -4.38 16.10
N VAL A 173 -18.10 -3.97 15.26
CA VAL A 173 -17.97 -4.43 13.87
C VAL A 173 -17.02 -5.62 13.85
N ASP A 174 -17.51 -6.80 13.50
CA ASP A 174 -16.68 -8.01 13.40
C ASP A 174 -15.79 -7.94 12.15
N VAL A 175 -14.51 -7.62 12.37
CA VAL A 175 -13.50 -7.55 11.32
C VAL A 175 -12.67 -8.83 11.34
N ALA A 176 -12.73 -9.59 10.25
CA ALA A 176 -12.03 -10.86 10.13
C ALA A 176 -11.23 -10.95 8.84
N MET A 177 -10.02 -11.52 8.92
CA MET A 177 -9.24 -11.86 7.73
C MET A 177 -9.90 -13.06 7.04
N GLU A 178 -10.38 -12.85 5.82
CA GLU A 178 -11.06 -13.89 5.01
C GLU A 178 -10.04 -14.67 4.17
N ALA A 179 -9.02 -13.99 3.64
CA ALA A 179 -7.98 -14.58 2.80
C ALA A 179 -6.67 -13.79 2.89
N SER A 180 -5.53 -14.45 2.68
CA SER A 180 -4.23 -13.81 2.55
C SER A 180 -3.29 -14.58 1.62
N LYS A 181 -2.63 -13.85 0.71
CA LYS A 181 -1.57 -14.41 -0.15
C LYS A 181 -0.43 -15.04 0.67
N ALA A 182 -0.18 -14.56 1.89
CA ALA A 182 0.82 -15.13 2.79
C ALA A 182 0.47 -16.57 3.25
N PHE A 183 -0.82 -16.93 3.26
CA PHE A 183 -1.29 -18.28 3.57
C PHE A 183 -1.58 -19.12 2.30
N GLY A 184 -1.21 -18.62 1.13
CA GLY A 184 -1.38 -19.32 -0.15
C GLY A 184 -2.67 -18.99 -0.91
N ASP A 185 -3.47 -18.02 -0.45
CA ASP A 185 -4.66 -17.57 -1.18
C ASP A 185 -4.28 -16.73 -2.42
N THR A 186 -5.25 -16.51 -3.31
CA THR A 186 -5.05 -15.71 -4.53
C THR A 186 -5.15 -14.20 -4.29
N MET A 187 -5.71 -13.79 -3.15
CA MET A 187 -5.94 -12.38 -2.79
C MET A 187 -5.84 -12.18 -1.27
N CYS A 188 -5.63 -10.94 -0.85
CA CYS A 188 -5.74 -10.55 0.55
C CYS A 188 -7.10 -9.88 0.75
N ALA A 189 -7.93 -10.43 1.63
CA ALA A 189 -9.29 -9.97 1.88
C ALA A 189 -9.59 -9.86 3.37
N THR A 190 -10.10 -8.70 3.79
CA THR A 190 -10.61 -8.45 5.14
C THR A 190 -12.11 -8.23 5.08
N SER A 191 -12.87 -9.11 5.71
CA SER A 191 -14.34 -9.10 5.74
C SER A 191 -14.89 -8.34 6.94
N VAL A 192 -16.05 -7.72 6.69
CA VAL A 192 -16.88 -7.01 7.66
C VAL A 192 -18.32 -7.48 7.48
#